data_AF-A0A497KFU6-F1
#
_entry.id   AF-A0A497KFU6-F1
#
_cell.length_a   1.000
_cell.length_b   1.000
_cell.length_c   1.000
_cell.angle_alpha   90.00
_cell.angle_beta   90.00
_cell.angle_gamma   90.00
#
_symmetry.space_group_name_H-M   'P 1'
#
loop_
_entity.id
_entity.type
_entity.pdbx_description
1 polymer ?
#
loop_
_entity_poly.entity_id
_entity_poly.type
_entity_poly.pdbx_seq_one_letter_code
_entity_poly.pdbx_strand_id
1 'polypeptide(L)'
;MHTFPLHGKCAFYGVEMHTTPAIATILTGMHPESHKIFTMTDTEQSEKLSIIELASTQGITSAIIMDEKGARCFKENVIKIGVADNDYNDNDAVRAVIEVSKRANFITAHLRVLDRFYHQSKKPDKAIKILSHHIKDITAQIEDAGILICGDHPPHHLKNDDVPLIAISGRGDFETNSRFA
;
A
#
# COMPACT_ATOMS: atom_id res chain seq x y z
N MET A 1 25.85 7.86 20.07
CA MET A 1 25.62 8.36 18.71
C MET A 1 26.31 7.38 17.77
N HIS A 2 25.60 6.34 17.31
CA HIS A 2 26.13 5.40 16.31
C HIS A 2 25.42 5.70 15.00
N THR A 3 26.03 6.53 14.17
CA THR A 3 25.66 6.62 12.76
C THR A 3 26.19 5.37 12.08
N PHE A 4 25.29 4.45 11.72
CA PHE A 4 25.64 3.39 10.78
C PHE A 4 25.98 4.05 9.44
N PRO A 5 27.19 3.85 8.90
CA PRO A 5 27.52 4.38 7.60
C PRO A 5 26.78 3.54 6.55
N LEU A 6 25.71 4.09 5.97
CA LEU A 6 25.04 3.54 4.79
C LEU A 6 25.97 3.69 3.57
N HIS A 7 26.97 2.82 3.45
CA HIS A 7 27.70 2.63 2.21
C HIS A 7 26.91 1.68 1.30
N GLY A 8 26.10 2.27 0.43
CA GLY A 8 25.28 1.58 -0.57
C GLY A 8 23.93 2.26 -0.72
N LYS A 9 23.54 2.65 -1.95
CA LYS A 9 22.14 3.03 -2.21
C LYS A 9 21.29 1.79 -1.92
N CYS A 10 20.41 1.86 -0.91
CA CYS A 10 19.37 0.86 -0.71
C CYS A 10 18.28 1.17 -1.74
N ALA A 11 18.37 0.50 -2.89
CA ALA A 11 17.41 0.61 -3.98
C ALA A 11 16.37 -0.50 -3.84
N PHE A 12 15.09 -0.14 -3.88
CA PHE A 12 13.97 -1.09 -3.91
C PHE A 12 13.33 -0.99 -5.28
N TYR A 13 13.11 -2.12 -5.93
CA TYR A 13 12.62 -2.16 -7.30
C TYR A 13 11.17 -2.61 -7.34
N GLY A 14 10.37 -2.01 -8.22
CA GLY A 14 9.07 -2.57 -8.58
C GLY A 14 9.26 -3.95 -9.19
N VAL A 15 8.44 -4.93 -8.83
CA VAL A 15 8.57 -6.27 -9.43
C VAL A 15 7.98 -6.28 -10.85
N GLU A 16 7.05 -5.38 -11.14
CA GLU A 16 6.37 -5.23 -12.42
C GLU A 16 6.10 -3.76 -12.76
N MET A 17 5.75 -3.48 -14.01
CA MET A 17 5.44 -2.12 -14.49
C MET A 17 3.94 -1.77 -14.47
N HIS A 18 3.12 -2.67 -13.92
CA HIS A 18 1.67 -2.54 -13.86
C HIS A 18 1.15 -2.90 -12.47
N THR A 19 0.16 -2.15 -12.01
CA THR A 19 -0.43 -2.27 -10.67
C THR A 19 -0.90 -3.67 -10.33
N THR A 20 -1.71 -4.31 -11.19
CA THR A 20 -2.29 -5.63 -10.88
C THR A 20 -1.25 -6.70 -10.57
N PRO A 21 -0.27 -6.99 -11.45
CA PRO A 21 0.74 -8.01 -11.16
C PRO A 21 1.71 -7.58 -10.05
N ALA A 22 2.02 -6.28 -9.91
CA ALA A 22 2.87 -5.78 -8.83
C ALA A 22 2.23 -5.98 -7.44
N ILE A 23 0.95 -5.57 -7.28
CA ILE A 23 0.20 -5.78 -6.04
C ILE A 23 0.02 -7.27 -5.77
N ALA A 24 -0.27 -8.08 -6.79
CA ALA A 24 -0.36 -9.54 -6.62
C ALA A 24 0.96 -10.13 -6.11
N THR A 25 2.11 -9.68 -6.63
CA THR A 25 3.42 -10.10 -6.12
C THR A 25 3.63 -9.66 -4.67
N ILE A 26 3.37 -8.39 -4.34
CA ILE A 26 3.53 -7.86 -2.97
C ILE A 26 2.69 -8.65 -1.98
N LEU A 27 1.45 -8.98 -2.35
CA LEU A 27 0.51 -9.62 -1.44
C LEU A 27 0.65 -11.15 -1.41
N THR A 28 1.14 -11.81 -2.45
CA THR A 28 1.33 -13.27 -2.45
C THR A 28 2.75 -13.69 -2.09
N GLY A 29 3.72 -12.79 -2.24
CA GLY A 29 5.15 -13.11 -2.16
C GLY A 29 5.66 -13.96 -3.33
N MET A 30 4.85 -14.16 -4.36
CA MET A 30 5.19 -14.96 -5.55
C MET A 30 5.58 -14.04 -6.71
N HIS A 31 6.45 -14.49 -7.61
CA HIS A 31 6.72 -13.77 -8.85
C HIS A 31 5.52 -13.85 -9.84
N PRO A 32 5.41 -12.92 -10.79
CA PRO A 32 4.34 -12.91 -11.80
C PRO A 32 4.16 -14.22 -12.56
N GLU A 33 5.26 -14.90 -12.92
CA GLU A 33 5.21 -16.19 -13.62
C GLU A 33 4.62 -17.31 -12.75
N SER A 34 4.68 -17.15 -11.43
CA SER A 34 4.20 -18.12 -10.45
C SER A 34 2.75 -17.89 -10.06
N HIS A 35 2.34 -16.64 -9.81
CA HIS A 35 0.95 -16.33 -9.46
C HIS A 35 0.05 -16.18 -10.70
N LYS A 36 0.59 -15.83 -11.87
CA LYS A 36 -0.13 -15.69 -13.16
C LYS A 36 -1.30 -14.70 -13.12
N ILE A 37 -1.17 -13.63 -12.34
CA ILE A 37 -2.19 -12.60 -12.18
C ILE A 37 -1.69 -11.35 -12.90
N PHE A 38 -2.19 -11.07 -14.10
CA PHE A 38 -1.80 -9.89 -14.88
C PHE A 38 -2.97 -8.93 -15.07
N THR A 39 -4.19 -9.41 -14.89
CA THR A 39 -5.44 -8.68 -15.05
C THR A 39 -6.37 -8.90 -13.86
N MET A 40 -7.39 -8.05 -13.74
CA MET A 40 -8.43 -8.21 -12.72
C MET A 40 -9.17 -9.55 -12.81
N THR A 41 -9.43 -10.03 -14.02
CA THR A 41 -10.07 -11.33 -14.25
C THR A 41 -9.21 -12.47 -13.72
N ASP A 42 -7.88 -12.38 -13.88
CA ASP A 42 -6.96 -13.37 -13.32
C ASP A 42 -7.03 -13.36 -11.78
N THR A 43 -7.13 -12.19 -11.16
CA THR A 43 -7.27 -12.07 -9.70
C THR A 43 -8.53 -12.78 -9.19
N GLU A 44 -9.67 -12.57 -9.85
CA GLU A 44 -10.95 -13.20 -9.47
C GLU A 44 -10.87 -14.75 -9.57
N GLN A 45 -10.20 -15.24 -10.61
CA GLN A 45 -10.07 -16.68 -10.90
C GLN A 45 -8.95 -17.37 -10.12
N SER A 46 -7.98 -16.62 -9.60
CA SER A 46 -6.81 -17.18 -8.93
C SER A 46 -7.16 -17.93 -7.65
N GLU A 47 -6.60 -19.14 -7.48
CA GLU A 47 -6.67 -19.90 -6.23
C GLU A 47 -5.57 -19.52 -5.23
N LYS A 48 -4.67 -18.59 -5.60
CA LYS A 48 -3.59 -18.14 -4.73
C LYS A 48 -4.14 -17.18 -3.68
N LEU A 49 -3.91 -17.53 -2.41
CA LEU A 49 -4.22 -16.65 -1.30
C LEU A 49 -3.11 -15.60 -1.13
N SER A 50 -3.53 -14.36 -0.95
CA SER A 50 -2.69 -13.28 -0.44
C SER A 50 -2.34 -13.49 1.03
N ILE A 51 -1.31 -12.80 1.51
CA ILE A 51 -0.88 -12.81 2.90
C ILE A 51 -1.98 -12.33 3.85
N ILE A 52 -2.87 -11.44 3.40
CA ILE A 52 -4.00 -10.97 4.20
C ILE A 52 -5.12 -12.02 4.28
N GLU A 53 -5.36 -12.77 3.21
CA GLU A 53 -6.29 -13.90 3.23
C GLU A 53 -5.74 -15.04 4.09
N LEU A 54 -4.46 -15.36 3.93
CA LEU A 54 -3.76 -16.34 4.77
C LEU A 54 -3.85 -15.95 6.25
N ALA A 55 -3.56 -14.69 6.60
CA ALA A 55 -3.73 -14.18 7.96
C ALA A 55 -5.17 -14.36 8.46
N SER A 56 -6.17 -14.06 7.63
CA SER A 56 -7.57 -14.30 7.96
C SER A 56 -7.88 -15.78 8.23
N THR A 57 -7.33 -16.72 7.46
CA THR A 57 -7.52 -18.16 7.71
C THR A 57 -6.92 -18.62 9.05
N GLN A 58 -5.93 -17.89 9.57
CA GLN A 58 -5.31 -18.13 10.88
C GLN A 58 -6.00 -17.38 12.03
N GLY A 59 -7.16 -16.76 11.77
CA GLY A 59 -7.93 -16.03 12.78
C GLY A 59 -7.48 -14.60 13.04
N ILE A 60 -6.58 -14.04 12.22
CA ILE A 60 -6.18 -12.62 12.31
C ILE A 60 -7.24 -11.77 11.60
N THR A 61 -7.85 -10.82 12.31
CA THR A 61 -8.83 -9.92 11.70
C THR A 61 -8.13 -9.03 10.68
N SER A 62 -8.40 -9.30 9.40
CA SER A 62 -7.67 -8.68 8.29
C SER A 62 -8.59 -7.79 7.46
N ALA A 63 -8.06 -6.69 6.94
CA ALA A 63 -8.81 -5.73 6.13
C ALA A 63 -8.04 -5.31 4.88
N ILE A 64 -8.78 -5.13 3.78
CA ILE A 64 -8.28 -4.57 2.52
C ILE A 64 -9.08 -3.33 2.15
N ILE A 65 -8.37 -2.25 1.83
CA ILE A 65 -8.94 -0.98 1.38
C ILE A 65 -8.31 -0.65 0.03
N MET A 66 -9.11 -0.69 -1.03
CA MET A 66 -8.66 -0.34 -2.38
C MET A 66 -9.85 0.03 -3.26
N ASP A 67 -9.65 0.19 -4.56
CA ASP A 67 -10.76 0.42 -5.47
C ASP A 67 -11.84 -0.67 -5.34
N GLU A 68 -13.10 -0.32 -5.59
CA GLU A 68 -14.23 -1.24 -5.40
C GLU A 68 -14.08 -2.58 -6.14
N LYS A 69 -13.46 -2.59 -7.32
CA LYS A 69 -13.26 -3.83 -8.08
C LYS A 69 -12.15 -4.66 -7.44
N GLY A 70 -11.01 -4.06 -7.13
CA GLY A 70 -9.91 -4.70 -6.40
C GLY A 70 -10.35 -5.34 -5.08
N ALA A 71 -11.07 -4.59 -4.25
CA ALA A 71 -11.49 -5.06 -2.93
C ALA A 71 -12.39 -6.31 -3.00
N ARG A 72 -13.21 -6.44 -4.06
CA ARG A 72 -14.12 -7.58 -4.24
C ARG A 72 -13.40 -8.88 -4.62
N CYS A 73 -12.18 -8.81 -5.17
CA CYS A 73 -11.43 -9.99 -5.55
C CYS A 73 -10.92 -10.82 -4.36
N PHE A 74 -10.78 -10.19 -3.20
CA PHE A 74 -10.34 -10.88 -1.99
C PHE A 74 -11.42 -11.85 -1.49
N LYS A 75 -10.97 -13.04 -1.13
CA LYS A 75 -11.76 -14.16 -0.62
C LYS A 75 -11.64 -14.17 0.90
N GLU A 76 -12.04 -15.28 1.51
CA GLU A 76 -12.02 -15.49 2.96
C GLU A 76 -12.78 -14.42 3.76
N ASN A 77 -12.66 -14.49 5.09
CA ASN A 77 -13.30 -13.57 6.03
C ASN A 77 -12.49 -12.26 6.20
N VAL A 78 -12.03 -11.69 5.08
CA VAL A 78 -11.36 -10.38 5.05
C VAL A 78 -12.41 -9.26 5.02
N ILE A 79 -12.21 -8.21 5.79
CA ILE A 79 -13.02 -6.98 5.73
C ILE A 79 -12.65 -6.25 4.44
N LYS A 80 -13.60 -6.15 3.51
CA LYS A 80 -13.39 -5.55 2.18
C LYS A 80 -14.03 -4.17 2.14
N ILE A 81 -13.21 -3.13 1.97
CA ILE A 81 -13.69 -1.76 1.82
C ILE A 81 -13.31 -1.25 0.43
N GLY A 82 -14.33 -1.15 -0.43
CA GLY A 82 -14.20 -0.58 -1.76
C GLY A 82 -14.27 0.94 -1.72
N VAL A 83 -13.27 1.61 -2.30
CA VAL A 83 -13.21 3.06 -2.44
C VAL A 83 -13.65 3.44 -3.84
N ALA A 84 -14.58 4.37 -3.92
CA ALA A 84 -15.13 4.84 -5.18
C ALA A 84 -14.03 5.47 -6.08
N ASP A 85 -14.24 5.43 -7.39
CA ASP A 85 -13.25 5.95 -8.34
C ASP A 85 -13.17 7.49 -8.34
N ASN A 86 -14.17 8.18 -7.78
CA ASN A 86 -14.19 9.64 -7.68
C ASN A 86 -13.34 10.21 -6.52
N ASP A 87 -12.83 9.39 -5.59
CA ASP A 87 -12.00 9.85 -4.47
C ASP A 87 -10.56 10.15 -4.92
N TYR A 88 -10.38 11.22 -5.70
CA TYR A 88 -9.13 11.50 -6.40
C TYR A 88 -7.89 11.65 -5.49
N ASN A 89 -8.11 12.05 -4.24
CA ASN A 89 -7.04 12.29 -3.28
C ASN A 89 -6.85 11.14 -2.30
N ASP A 90 -7.61 10.04 -2.35
CA ASP A 90 -7.60 8.93 -1.36
C ASP A 90 -8.11 9.31 0.04
N ASN A 91 -8.94 10.35 0.17
CA ASN A 91 -9.50 10.76 1.46
C ASN A 91 -10.43 9.69 2.08
N ASP A 92 -11.20 8.99 1.24
CA ASP A 92 -12.10 7.93 1.68
C ASP A 92 -11.31 6.69 2.06
N ALA A 93 -10.23 6.38 1.33
CA ALA A 93 -9.32 5.30 1.68
C ALA A 93 -8.68 5.54 3.06
N VAL A 94 -8.18 6.76 3.32
CA VAL A 94 -7.58 7.13 4.62
C VAL A 94 -8.58 7.05 5.75
N ARG A 95 -9.79 7.58 5.57
CA ARG A 95 -10.87 7.47 6.56
C ARG A 95 -11.20 6.01 6.86
N ALA A 96 -11.27 5.16 5.84
CA ALA A 96 -11.52 3.74 5.99
C ALA A 96 -10.40 3.03 6.77
N VAL A 97 -9.13 3.37 6.52
CA VAL A 97 -7.98 2.85 7.29
C VAL A 97 -8.11 3.19 8.78
N ILE A 98 -8.40 4.45 9.10
CA ILE A 98 -8.54 4.92 10.50
C ILE A 98 -9.77 4.30 11.18
N GLU A 99 -10.85 4.07 10.45
CA GLU A 99 -12.04 3.42 11.01
C GLU A 99 -11.79 1.95 11.29
N VAL A 100 -11.22 1.22 10.31
CA VAL A 100 -11.06 -0.24 10.40
C VAL A 100 -9.94 -0.63 11.35
N SER A 101 -8.96 0.23 11.60
CA SER A 101 -7.88 0.00 12.58
C SER A 101 -8.36 -0.23 14.01
N LYS A 102 -9.57 0.23 14.33
CA LYS A 102 -10.20 -0.01 15.63
C LYS A 102 -10.60 -1.48 15.86
N ARG A 103 -10.61 -2.30 14.81
CA ARG A 103 -11.06 -3.71 14.89
C ARG A 103 -10.24 -4.71 14.08
N ALA A 104 -9.47 -4.26 13.07
CA ALA A 104 -8.58 -5.12 12.29
C ALA A 104 -7.15 -5.08 12.83
N ASN A 105 -6.48 -6.22 12.81
CA ASN A 105 -5.10 -6.39 13.25
C ASN A 105 -4.10 -6.29 12.10
N PHE A 106 -4.53 -6.62 10.87
CA PHE A 106 -3.70 -6.52 9.67
C PHE A 106 -4.46 -5.81 8.56
N ILE A 107 -3.94 -4.66 8.13
CA ILE A 107 -4.61 -3.77 7.18
C ILE A 107 -3.68 -3.55 5.99
N THR A 108 -4.20 -3.76 4.79
CA THR A 108 -3.57 -3.33 3.54
C THR A 108 -4.44 -2.24 2.91
N ALA A 109 -3.82 -1.13 2.52
CA ALA A 109 -4.49 -0.05 1.81
C ALA A 109 -3.73 0.32 0.54
N HIS A 110 -4.45 0.43 -0.58
CA HIS A 110 -3.91 0.91 -1.85
C HIS A 110 -4.29 2.38 -2.06
N LEU A 111 -3.31 3.27 -1.95
CA LEU A 111 -3.46 4.71 -2.18
C LEU A 111 -3.04 5.03 -3.63
N ARG A 112 -3.95 5.62 -4.41
CA ARG A 112 -3.80 5.87 -5.85
C ARG A 112 -3.39 7.30 -6.19
N VAL A 113 -3.19 8.15 -5.18
CA VAL A 113 -2.94 9.60 -5.34
C VAL A 113 -1.71 9.87 -6.21
N LEU A 114 -0.63 9.08 -6.08
CA LEU A 114 0.54 9.26 -6.94
C LEU A 114 0.19 8.94 -8.39
N ASP A 115 -0.29 7.72 -8.66
CA ASP A 115 -0.66 7.26 -9.99
C ASP A 115 -1.59 8.24 -10.71
N ARG A 116 -2.68 8.64 -10.03
CA ARG A 116 -3.67 9.59 -10.55
C ARG A 116 -3.11 10.95 -10.91
N PHE A 117 -2.24 11.51 -10.07
CA PHE A 117 -1.64 12.82 -10.34
C PHE A 117 -0.53 12.75 -11.39
N TYR A 118 0.22 11.65 -11.46
CA TYR A 118 1.19 11.40 -12.53
C TYR A 118 0.48 11.27 -13.89
N HIS A 119 -0.64 10.55 -13.95
CA HIS A 119 -1.40 10.35 -15.19
C HIS A 119 -2.17 11.58 -15.66
N GLN A 120 -2.87 12.27 -14.76
CA GLN A 120 -3.90 13.22 -15.17
C GLN A 120 -3.48 14.68 -15.07
N SER A 121 -2.62 15.04 -14.11
CA SER A 121 -2.36 16.46 -13.82
C SER A 121 -0.89 16.88 -13.95
N LYS A 122 0.05 15.93 -14.11
CA LYS A 122 1.50 16.19 -14.18
C LYS A 122 2.01 17.06 -13.02
N LYS A 123 1.44 16.88 -11.82
CA LYS A 123 1.77 17.64 -10.60
C LYS A 123 2.28 16.71 -9.48
N PRO A 124 3.45 16.08 -9.64
CA PRO A 124 3.99 15.12 -8.68
C PRO A 124 4.17 15.72 -7.28
N ASP A 125 4.62 16.97 -7.17
CA ASP A 125 4.82 17.65 -5.88
C ASP A 125 3.53 17.76 -5.07
N LYS A 126 2.39 17.99 -5.73
CA LYS A 126 1.09 18.05 -5.07
C LYS A 126 0.68 16.67 -4.57
N ALA A 127 0.93 15.63 -5.36
CA ALA A 127 0.63 14.25 -4.99
C ALA A 127 1.43 13.80 -3.76
N ILE A 128 2.73 14.12 -3.74
CA ILE A 128 3.62 13.84 -2.60
C ILE A 128 3.16 14.56 -1.34
N LYS A 129 2.74 15.83 -1.45
CA LYS A 129 2.20 16.59 -0.32
C LYS A 129 0.91 15.97 0.22
N ILE A 130 0.00 15.53 -0.65
CA ILE A 130 -1.24 14.86 -0.23
C ILE A 130 -0.91 13.53 0.46
N LEU A 131 -0.06 12.69 -0.15
CA LEU A 131 0.36 11.42 0.45
C LEU A 131 1.04 11.62 1.81
N SER A 132 1.89 12.64 1.94
CA SER A 132 2.54 12.98 3.22
C SER A 132 1.53 13.36 4.30
N HIS A 133 0.49 14.14 3.97
CA HIS A 133 -0.59 14.44 4.92
C HIS A 133 -1.36 13.18 5.31
N HIS A 134 -1.67 12.30 4.37
CA HIS A 134 -2.38 11.05 4.63
C HIS A 134 -1.62 10.12 5.56
N ILE A 135 -0.31 9.97 5.34
CA ILE A 135 0.55 9.19 6.23
C ILE A 135 0.51 9.80 7.63
N LYS A 136 0.63 11.13 7.76
CA LYS A 136 0.55 11.82 9.05
C LYS A 136 -0.79 11.57 9.74
N ASP A 137 -1.91 11.71 9.03
CA ASP A 137 -3.25 11.50 9.57
C ASP A 137 -3.46 10.06 10.05
N ILE A 138 -2.99 9.07 9.30
CA ILE A 138 -3.02 7.66 9.71
C ILE A 138 -2.18 7.46 10.97
N THR A 139 -0.94 7.93 10.95
CA THR A 139 0.01 7.73 12.06
C THR A 139 -0.40 8.45 13.35
N ALA A 140 -1.11 9.57 13.25
CA ALA A 140 -1.60 10.30 14.42
C ALA A 140 -2.78 9.62 15.11
N GLN A 141 -3.47 8.70 14.42
CA GLN A 141 -4.71 8.07 14.87
C GLN A 141 -4.56 6.58 15.19
N ILE A 142 -3.45 5.95 14.79
CA ILE A 142 -3.19 4.53 15.02
C ILE A 142 -2.00 4.37 15.95
N GLU A 143 -2.26 3.88 17.17
CA GLU A 143 -1.25 3.59 18.18
C GLU A 143 -0.76 2.13 18.08
N ASP A 144 0.48 1.87 18.50
CA ASP A 144 1.11 0.53 18.62
C ASP A 144 1.04 -0.32 17.32
N ALA A 145 1.15 0.33 16.16
CA ALA A 145 1.17 -0.33 14.85
C ALA A 145 2.51 -0.14 14.13
N GLY A 146 3.03 -1.23 13.55
CA GLY A 146 4.07 -1.14 12.53
C GLY A 146 3.45 -0.77 11.19
N ILE A 147 4.01 0.21 10.48
CA ILE A 147 3.52 0.65 9.17
C ILE A 147 4.59 0.41 8.12
N LEU A 148 4.22 -0.30 7.06
CA LEU A 148 5.04 -0.48 5.87
C LEU A 148 4.37 0.24 4.70
N ILE A 149 5.12 1.11 4.03
CA ILE A 149 4.67 1.88 2.86
C ILE A 149 5.58 1.51 1.71
N CYS A 150 5.01 1.05 0.60
CA CYS A 150 5.75 0.75 -0.61
C CYS A 150 5.06 1.28 -1.86
N GLY A 151 5.84 1.56 -2.90
CA GLY A 151 5.31 1.72 -4.26
C GLY A 151 5.17 0.35 -4.94
N ASP A 152 4.12 0.17 -5.73
CA ASP A 152 3.89 -1.01 -6.55
C ASP A 152 4.75 -0.98 -7.82
N HIS A 153 4.79 0.16 -8.51
CA HIS A 153 5.66 0.39 -9.66
C HIS A 153 6.02 1.88 -9.81
N PRO A 154 7.10 2.21 -10.54
CA PRO A 154 7.37 3.60 -10.90
C PRO A 154 6.37 4.09 -11.97
N PRO A 155 6.18 5.42 -12.11
CA PRO A 155 5.39 5.99 -13.20
C PRO A 155 5.77 5.41 -14.56
N HIS A 156 4.79 5.09 -15.42
CA HIS A 156 5.02 4.32 -16.67
C HIS A 156 5.99 4.95 -17.69
N HIS A 157 6.38 6.22 -17.53
CA HIS A 157 7.37 6.88 -18.39
C HIS A 157 8.81 6.74 -17.87
N LEU A 158 8.99 6.17 -16.68
CA LEU A 158 10.28 5.89 -16.06
C LEU A 158 10.63 4.41 -16.25
N LYS A 159 11.91 4.08 -16.05
CA LYS A 159 12.37 2.70 -15.99
C LYS A 159 11.91 2.03 -14.70
N ASN A 160 11.87 0.70 -14.69
CA ASN A 160 11.62 -0.09 -13.49
C ASN A 160 12.82 -0.03 -12.53
N ASP A 161 13.05 1.16 -11.98
CA ASP A 161 14.15 1.46 -11.09
C ASP A 161 13.59 1.52 -9.65
N ASP A 162 13.74 2.67 -8.97
CA ASP A 162 13.47 2.83 -7.56
C ASP A 162 11.98 3.11 -7.25
N VAL A 163 11.39 2.29 -6.40
CA VAL A 163 10.14 2.56 -5.67
C VAL A 163 10.44 2.83 -4.19
N PRO A 164 9.66 3.67 -3.50
CA PRO A 164 9.87 3.88 -2.07
C PRO A 164 9.55 2.61 -1.28
N LEU A 165 10.34 2.34 -0.24
CA LEU A 165 9.99 1.43 0.85
C LEU A 165 10.29 2.12 2.18
N ILE A 166 9.27 2.33 3.00
CA ILE A 166 9.37 3.03 4.28
C ILE A 166 8.77 2.12 5.35
N ALA A 167 9.51 1.87 6.42
CA ALA A 167 9.04 1.16 7.60
C ALA A 167 9.02 2.11 8.80
N ILE A 168 7.90 2.18 9.50
CA ILE A 168 7.70 3.00 10.70
C ILE A 168 7.35 2.06 11.85
N SER A 169 8.09 2.13 12.96
CA SER A 169 7.85 1.32 14.15
C SER A 169 6.82 1.97 15.08
N GLY A 170 5.86 1.19 15.57
CA GLY A 170 4.77 1.65 16.43
C GLY A 170 5.18 2.10 17.84
N ARG A 171 6.43 1.86 18.26
CA ARG A 171 6.97 2.33 19.55
C ARG A 171 8.18 3.23 19.34
N GLY A 172 8.02 4.54 19.59
CA GLY A 172 9.12 5.48 19.83
C GLY A 172 9.44 6.50 18.73
N ASP A 173 8.95 6.34 17.50
CA ASP A 173 9.39 7.20 16.38
C ASP A 173 8.47 8.39 16.07
N PHE A 174 7.24 8.41 16.61
CA PHE A 174 6.30 9.52 16.36
C PHE A 174 6.64 10.81 17.13
N GLU A 175 7.48 10.74 18.16
CA GLU A 175 7.90 11.93 18.93
C GLU A 175 9.18 12.62 18.40
N THR A 176 9.88 12.09 17.39
CA THR A 176 11.23 12.60 17.05
C THR A 176 11.45 13.18 15.65
N ASN A 177 10.47 13.17 14.74
CA ASN A 177 10.69 13.70 13.39
C ASN A 177 9.76 14.84 12.98
N SER A 178 9.92 15.99 13.64
CA SER A 178 9.55 17.31 13.14
C SER A 178 10.42 17.80 11.96
N ARG A 179 11.00 16.90 11.16
CA ARG A 179 11.97 17.22 10.09
C ARG A 179 11.49 16.91 8.67
N PHE A 180 10.21 17.16 8.41
CA PHE A 180 9.73 17.36 7.04
C PHE A 180 9.02 18.72 6.98
N ALA A 181 9.85 19.77 6.92
CA ALA A 181 9.50 21.13 6.55
C ALA A 181 10.33 21.51 5.32
#